data_AF-A0A3N1CNZ3-F1
#
_entry.id   AF-A0A3N1CNZ3-F1
#
_cell.length_a   1.000
_cell.length_b   1.000
_cell.length_c   1.000
_cell.angle_alpha   90.00
_cell.angle_beta   90.00
_cell.angle_gamma   90.00
#
_symmetry.space_group_name_H-M   'P 1'
#
loop_
_entity.id
_entity.type
_entity.pdbx_description
1 polymer ?
#
loop_
_entity_poly.entity_id
_entity_poly.type
_entity_poly.pdbx_seq_one_letter_code
_entity_poly.pdbx_strand_id
1 'polypeptide(L)'
;MRIVTVGGDDVGFIAIGQEAVGIIAIGQLATGVIAFGQLATGVIAIGQVARGVIAIGQLAVGIVAVGMAAVGVLFAVGMVSLSAFGAPYVTSFGLFGKIDPRALFDPRRDRLFRGTLPQWRLVMASLGTLVLLGAWWMVVGSALFLPHLALPGF
;
A
#
# COMPACT_ATOMS: atom_id res chain seq x y z
N MET A 1 16.52 -8.69 25.43
CA MET A 1 15.38 -8.44 24.52
C MET A 1 14.15 -8.14 25.37
N ARG A 2 13.62 -6.91 25.29
CA ARG A 2 12.27 -6.65 25.80
C ARG A 2 11.29 -7.06 24.69
N ILE A 3 10.42 -8.00 25.02
CA ILE A 3 9.44 -8.55 24.07
C ILE A 3 8.29 -7.55 23.85
N VAL A 4 7.95 -6.80 24.91
CA VAL A 4 6.90 -5.79 24.90
C VAL A 4 7.42 -4.53 25.60
N THR A 5 7.19 -3.38 24.96
CA THR A 5 7.50 -2.05 25.46
C THR A 5 6.25 -1.18 25.33
N VAL A 6 5.91 -0.45 26.41
CA VAL A 6 4.74 0.42 26.49
C VAL A 6 5.20 1.78 27.02
N GLY A 7 5.25 2.79 26.14
CA GLY A 7 5.95 4.05 26.42
C GLY A 7 6.09 4.91 25.16
N GLY A 8 6.33 6.21 25.36
CA GLY A 8 6.28 7.23 24.30
C GLY A 8 7.22 6.98 23.11
N ASP A 9 8.42 6.44 23.37
CA ASP A 9 9.53 6.31 22.41
C ASP A 9 10.15 4.90 22.47
N ASP A 10 9.32 3.87 22.36
CA ASP A 10 9.71 2.52 22.71
C ASP A 10 10.11 1.67 21.49
N VAL A 11 11.37 1.22 21.45
CA VAL A 11 11.88 0.26 20.48
C VAL A 11 11.80 -1.16 21.04
N GLY A 12 10.91 -1.98 20.49
CA GLY A 12 10.63 -3.34 20.97
C GLY A 12 10.22 -4.30 19.87
N PHE A 13 10.15 -5.60 20.16
CA PHE A 13 9.56 -6.56 19.22
C PHE A 13 8.07 -6.22 19.00
N ILE A 14 7.37 -5.93 20.09
CA ILE A 14 6.06 -5.28 20.12
C ILE A 14 6.21 -3.94 20.85
N ALA A 15 5.88 -2.84 20.15
CA ALA A 15 5.92 -1.48 20.68
C ALA A 15 4.51 -0.89 20.71
N ILE A 16 4.11 -0.31 21.85
CA ILE A 16 2.83 0.40 22.01
C ILE A 16 3.11 1.78 22.60
N GLY A 17 2.74 2.84 21.89
CA GLY A 17 3.12 4.21 22.29
C GLY A 17 2.54 5.29 21.40
N GLN A 18 2.91 6.55 21.62
CA GLN A 18 2.62 7.60 20.64
C GLN A 18 3.51 7.44 19.41
N GLU A 19 4.80 7.20 19.62
CA GLU A 19 5.78 6.81 18.60
C GLU A 19 6.24 5.36 18.86
N ALA A 20 5.61 4.42 18.14
CA ALA A 20 5.91 3.00 18.27
C ALA A 20 6.81 2.54 17.11
N VAL A 21 7.99 2.03 17.44
CA VAL A 21 8.91 1.45 16.44
C VAL A 21 9.24 0.01 16.82
N GLY A 22 8.91 -0.93 15.94
CA GLY A 22 9.12 -2.35 16.24
C GLY A 22 8.76 -3.28 15.09
N ILE A 23 8.75 -4.59 15.34
CA ILE A 23 8.23 -5.54 14.34
C ILE A 23 6.71 -5.41 14.27
N ILE A 24 6.07 -5.31 15.44
CA ILE A 24 4.66 -4.95 15.59
C ILE A 24 4.60 -3.60 16.32
N ALA A 25 4.07 -2.57 15.67
CA ALA A 25 3.96 -1.23 16.21
C ALA A 25 2.48 -0.80 16.28
N ILE A 26 2.05 -0.32 17.44
CA ILE A 26 0.70 0.20 17.66
C ILE A 26 0.81 1.59 18.30
N GLY A 27 0.38 2.63 17.59
CA GLY A 27 0.52 4.00 18.09
C GLY A 27 -0.11 5.08 17.22
N GLN A 28 0.15 6.35 17.51
CA GLN A 28 -0.25 7.43 16.59
C GLN A 28 0.66 7.43 15.36
N LEU A 29 1.97 7.36 15.60
CA LEU A 29 3.04 7.15 14.63
C LEU A 29 3.57 5.73 14.83
N ALA A 30 3.21 4.81 13.93
CA ALA A 30 3.61 3.41 14.02
C ALA A 30 4.52 3.05 12.84
N THR A 31 5.74 2.61 13.13
CA THR A 31 6.70 2.14 12.12
C THR A 31 7.14 0.72 12.43
N GLY A 32 6.93 -0.19 11.48
CA GLY A 32 7.30 -1.59 11.70
C GLY A 32 7.02 -2.52 10.54
N VAL A 33 7.19 -3.82 10.74
CA VAL A 33 6.75 -4.81 9.72
C VAL A 33 5.21 -4.80 9.65
N ILE A 34 4.56 -4.79 10.82
CA ILE A 34 3.13 -4.63 10.98
C ILE A 34 2.90 -3.37 11.81
N ALA A 35 2.27 -2.36 11.22
CA ALA A 35 2.04 -1.06 11.84
C ALA A 35 0.55 -0.73 11.89
N PHE A 36 0.07 -0.36 13.08
CA PHE A 36 -1.28 0.13 13.33
C PHE A 36 -1.23 1.53 13.92
N GLY A 37 -1.84 2.51 13.26
CA GLY A 37 -1.86 3.87 13.81
C GLY A 37 -2.58 4.92 12.98
N GLN A 38 -2.49 6.19 13.37
CA GLN A 38 -2.98 7.26 12.50
C GLN A 38 -2.07 7.42 11.27
N LEU A 39 -0.77 7.40 11.51
CA LEU A 39 0.30 7.37 10.51
C LEU A 39 1.05 6.05 10.65
N ALA A 40 0.72 5.09 9.77
CA ALA A 40 1.30 3.76 9.80
C ALA A 40 2.26 3.57 8.61
N THR A 41 3.50 3.17 8.89
CA THR A 41 4.51 2.84 7.88
C THR A 41 5.03 1.42 8.11
N GLY A 42 4.90 0.55 7.11
CA GLY A 42 5.33 -0.84 7.29
C GLY A 42 5.15 -1.74 6.08
N VAL A 43 5.48 -3.02 6.22
CA VAL A 43 5.11 -4.01 5.18
C VAL A 43 3.60 -4.13 5.12
N ILE A 44 2.96 -4.26 6.29
CA ILE A 44 1.52 -4.19 6.48
C ILE A 44 1.23 -2.94 7.31
N ALA A 45 0.57 -1.96 6.72
CA ALA A 45 0.25 -0.68 7.37
C ALA A 45 -1.27 -0.49 7.42
N ILE A 46 -1.81 -0.24 8.62
CA ILE A 46 -3.23 -0.02 8.84
C ILE A 46 -3.41 1.29 9.60
N GLY A 47 -4.10 2.26 8.99
CA GLY A 47 -4.24 3.58 9.61
C GLY A 47 -5.09 4.61 8.88
N GLN A 48 -5.10 5.86 9.34
CA GLN A 48 -5.71 6.93 8.54
C GLN A 48 -4.87 7.22 7.30
N VAL A 49 -3.55 7.31 7.48
CA VAL A 49 -2.54 7.40 6.45
C VAL A 49 -1.65 6.15 6.54
N ALA A 50 -1.80 5.23 5.60
CA ALA A 50 -1.08 3.98 5.56
C ALA A 50 -0.10 3.95 4.38
N ARG A 51 1.17 3.67 4.69
CA ARG A 51 2.27 3.55 3.72
C ARG A 51 2.90 2.17 3.86
N GLY A 52 2.79 1.33 2.82
CA GLY A 52 3.36 -0.01 2.93
C GLY A 52 3.36 -0.84 1.67
N VAL A 53 3.71 -2.12 1.80
CA VAL A 53 3.48 -3.09 0.71
C VAL A 53 1.98 -3.36 0.59
N ILE A 54 1.36 -3.65 1.73
CA ILE A 54 -0.09 -3.75 1.91
C ILE A 54 -0.51 -2.57 2.80
N ALA A 55 -1.27 -1.63 2.24
CA ALA A 55 -1.73 -0.44 2.94
C ALA A 55 -3.25 -0.42 3.03
N ILE A 56 -3.80 -0.27 4.23
CA ILE A 56 -5.23 -0.17 4.49
C ILE A 56 -5.50 1.11 5.28
N GLY A 57 -6.28 2.04 4.73
CA GLY A 57 -6.55 3.28 5.43
C GLY A 57 -7.48 4.25 4.73
N GLN A 58 -7.65 5.47 5.23
CA GLN A 58 -8.37 6.50 4.47
C GLN A 58 -7.56 6.96 3.26
N LEU A 59 -6.26 7.22 3.50
CA LEU A 59 -5.22 7.43 2.49
C LEU A 59 -4.27 6.24 2.53
N ALA A 60 -4.28 5.42 1.48
CA ALA A 60 -3.46 4.21 1.39
C ALA A 60 -2.50 4.30 0.20
N VAL A 61 -1.20 4.16 0.46
CA VAL A 61 -0.16 4.08 -0.57
C VAL A 61 0.57 2.76 -0.43
N GLY A 62 0.47 1.90 -1.44
CA GLY A 62 1.15 0.62 -1.41
C GLY A 62 1.30 -0.10 -2.74
N ILE A 63 1.82 -1.32 -2.71
CA ILE A 63 1.75 -2.23 -3.86
C ILE A 63 0.30 -2.70 -4.01
N VAL A 64 -0.32 -3.04 -2.87
CA VAL A 64 -1.76 -3.27 -2.71
C VAL A 64 -2.29 -2.24 -1.72
N ALA A 65 -3.25 -1.42 -2.16
CA ALA A 65 -3.82 -0.34 -1.36
C ALA A 65 -5.35 -0.46 -1.25
N VAL A 66 -5.89 -0.26 -0.05
CA VAL A 66 -7.33 -0.26 0.21
C VAL A 66 -7.69 0.98 1.03
N GLY A 67 -8.60 1.81 0.54
CA GLY A 67 -8.99 3.01 1.26
C GLY A 67 -10.06 3.89 0.63
N MET A 68 -10.26 5.09 1.14
CA MET A 68 -11.10 6.09 0.46
C MET A 68 -10.36 6.68 -0.73
N ALA A 69 -9.10 7.05 -0.51
CA ALA A 69 -8.13 7.45 -1.51
C ALA A 69 -6.96 6.45 -1.51
N ALA A 70 -6.80 5.68 -2.58
CA ALA A 70 -5.83 4.59 -2.65
C ALA A 70 -4.92 4.68 -3.88
N VAL A 71 -3.61 4.66 -3.67
CA VAL A 71 -2.60 4.57 -4.73
C VAL A 71 -1.90 3.22 -4.58
N GLY A 72 -2.17 2.34 -5.54
CA GLY A 72 -1.62 0.98 -5.58
C GLY A 72 -0.72 0.82 -6.80
N VAL A 73 0.46 0.23 -6.67
CA VAL A 73 1.27 -0.12 -7.86
C VAL A 73 0.54 -1.18 -8.68
N LEU A 74 0.12 -2.28 -8.03
CA LEU A 74 -0.55 -3.39 -8.67
C LEU A 74 -2.06 -3.28 -8.55
N PHE A 75 -2.57 -3.07 -7.34
CA PHE A 75 -4.01 -3.12 -7.08
C PHE A 75 -4.43 -2.05 -6.08
N ALA A 76 -5.51 -1.34 -6.38
CA ALA A 76 -6.07 -0.36 -5.46
C ALA A 76 -7.61 -0.41 -5.42
N VAL A 77 -8.16 -0.42 -4.21
CA VAL A 77 -9.59 -0.34 -3.95
C VAL A 77 -9.88 0.94 -3.20
N GLY A 78 -10.80 1.76 -3.72
CA GLY A 78 -11.24 2.95 -3.01
C GLY A 78 -12.10 3.88 -3.84
N MET A 79 -12.81 4.80 -3.18
CA MET A 79 -13.67 5.79 -3.84
C MET A 79 -12.91 6.52 -4.94
N VAL A 80 -11.66 6.91 -4.67
CA VAL A 80 -10.72 7.40 -5.65
C VAL A 80 -9.50 6.49 -5.60
N SER A 81 -9.18 5.82 -6.70
CA SER A 81 -7.96 5.01 -6.74
C SER A 81 -7.22 5.02 -8.07
N LEU A 82 -5.89 4.90 -7.98
CA LEU A 82 -4.99 4.81 -9.12
C LEU A 82 -4.14 3.54 -8.97
N SER A 83 -4.19 2.66 -9.98
CA SER A 83 -3.39 1.43 -9.98
C SER A 83 -3.27 0.79 -11.35
N ALA A 84 -2.36 -0.17 -11.49
CA ALA A 84 -2.30 -1.03 -12.67
C ALA A 84 -3.64 -1.76 -12.88
N PHE A 85 -4.21 -2.32 -11.81
CA PHE A 85 -5.49 -3.02 -11.82
C PHE A 85 -6.45 -2.43 -10.78
N GLY A 86 -7.53 -1.81 -11.25
CA GLY A 86 -8.55 -1.22 -10.38
C GLY A 86 -9.61 -2.22 -9.96
N ALA A 87 -10.22 -2.01 -8.79
CA ALA A 87 -11.44 -2.71 -8.44
C ALA A 87 -12.62 -2.29 -9.36
N PRO A 88 -13.59 -3.18 -9.58
CA PRO A 88 -14.79 -2.88 -10.33
C PRO A 88 -15.76 -2.10 -9.43
N TYR A 89 -16.60 -1.28 -10.06
CA TYR A 89 -17.61 -0.46 -9.39
C TYR A 89 -17.09 0.74 -8.58
N VAL A 90 -15.82 1.11 -8.73
CA VAL A 90 -15.29 2.36 -8.15
C VAL A 90 -14.70 3.28 -9.22
N THR A 91 -14.58 4.58 -8.90
CA THR A 91 -13.88 5.63 -9.66
C THR A 91 -12.37 5.38 -9.63
N SER A 92 -12.01 4.16 -10.04
CA SER A 92 -10.65 3.64 -10.10
C SER A 92 -10.15 3.76 -11.53
N PHE A 93 -9.03 4.44 -11.71
CA PHE A 93 -8.27 4.45 -12.96
C PHE A 93 -7.32 3.26 -12.97
N GLY A 94 -7.82 2.13 -13.49
CA GLY A 94 -7.04 0.91 -13.72
C GLY A 94 -6.36 0.95 -15.08
N LEU A 95 -5.03 1.00 -15.08
CA LEU A 95 -4.23 1.20 -16.29
C LEU A 95 -4.32 0.02 -17.29
N PHE A 96 -4.44 -1.21 -16.77
CA PHE A 96 -4.68 -2.44 -17.54
C PHE A 96 -6.15 -2.88 -17.56
N GLY A 97 -7.06 -2.08 -16.98
CA GLY A 97 -8.47 -2.43 -16.82
C GLY A 97 -8.85 -2.76 -15.37
N LYS A 98 -10.11 -3.16 -15.18
CA LYS A 98 -10.68 -3.47 -13.87
C LYS A 98 -10.68 -4.98 -13.67
N ILE A 99 -10.18 -5.46 -12.54
CA ILE A 99 -10.26 -6.87 -12.15
C ILE A 99 -11.48 -7.05 -11.27
N ASP A 100 -12.45 -7.87 -11.70
CA ASP A 100 -13.58 -8.33 -10.88
C ASP A 100 -13.11 -9.37 -9.86
N PRO A 101 -13.01 -9.06 -8.55
CA PRO A 101 -12.61 -10.04 -7.55
C PRO A 101 -13.65 -11.17 -7.47
N ARG A 102 -14.92 -10.86 -7.76
CA ARG A 102 -15.99 -11.86 -7.83
C ARG A 102 -15.83 -12.80 -9.02
N ALA A 103 -15.20 -12.36 -10.11
CA ALA A 103 -14.91 -13.22 -11.25
C ALA A 103 -13.75 -14.19 -10.95
N LEU A 104 -12.93 -13.93 -9.92
CA LEU A 104 -11.89 -14.85 -9.46
C LEU A 104 -12.50 -16.09 -8.76
N PHE A 105 -13.64 -15.92 -8.09
CA PHE A 105 -14.31 -16.97 -7.31
C PHE A 105 -15.53 -17.59 -8.02
N ASP A 106 -15.83 -17.16 -9.25
CA ASP A 106 -16.90 -17.73 -10.08
C ASP A 106 -16.26 -18.66 -11.15
N PRO A 107 -16.33 -20.00 -10.98
CA PRO A 107 -15.68 -20.95 -11.89
C PRO A 107 -16.27 -20.94 -13.31
N ARG A 108 -17.38 -20.24 -13.54
CA ARG A 108 -18.10 -20.21 -14.83
C ARG A 108 -17.89 -18.92 -15.63
N ARG A 109 -16.97 -18.04 -15.22
CA ARG A 109 -16.66 -16.78 -15.93
C ARG A 109 -15.24 -16.76 -16.49
N ASP A 110 -15.11 -17.30 -17.69
CA ASP A 110 -13.93 -17.43 -18.55
C ASP A 110 -13.37 -16.11 -19.13
N ARG A 111 -13.77 -14.94 -18.60
CA ARG A 111 -13.30 -13.63 -19.07
C ARG A 111 -12.80 -12.74 -17.92
N LEU A 112 -11.65 -13.09 -17.34
CA LEU A 112 -10.91 -12.17 -16.45
C LEU A 112 -10.48 -10.89 -17.18
N PHE A 113 -10.22 -10.99 -18.50
CA PHE A 113 -9.84 -9.89 -19.36
C PHE A 113 -10.91 -9.68 -20.42
N ARG A 114 -11.72 -8.62 -20.26
CA ARG A 114 -12.68 -8.22 -21.29
C ARG A 114 -11.93 -7.43 -22.39
N GLY A 115 -11.34 -8.16 -23.34
CA GLY A 115 -10.77 -7.62 -24.58
C GLY A 115 -9.24 -7.60 -24.60
N THR A 116 -8.64 -8.06 -25.71
CA THR A 116 -7.26 -7.77 -26.08
C THR A 116 -7.09 -6.25 -26.18
N LEU A 117 -6.46 -5.65 -25.18
CA LEU A 117 -6.17 -4.22 -25.23
C LEU A 117 -5.23 -3.94 -26.39
N PRO A 118 -5.44 -2.85 -27.15
CA PRO A 118 -4.53 -2.51 -28.24
C PRO A 118 -3.11 -2.31 -27.68
N GLN A 119 -2.09 -2.79 -28.40
CA GLN A 119 -0.69 -2.84 -27.92
C GLN A 119 -0.18 -1.50 -27.36
N TRP A 120 -0.57 -0.37 -27.97
CA TRP A 120 -0.19 0.97 -27.49
C TRP A 120 -0.68 1.23 -26.05
N ARG A 121 -1.86 0.71 -25.68
CA ARG A 121 -2.42 0.85 -24.33
C ARG A 121 -1.64 0.02 -23.32
N LEU A 122 -1.17 -1.17 -23.72
CA LEU A 122 -0.30 -2.00 -22.87
C LEU A 122 1.04 -1.31 -22.61
N VAL A 123 1.61 -0.65 -23.62
CA VAL A 123 2.85 0.13 -23.46
C VAL A 123 2.63 1.30 -22.50
N MET A 124 1.58 2.10 -22.71
CA MET A 124 1.23 3.19 -21.79
C MET A 124 0.94 2.67 -20.38
N ALA A 125 0.34 1.48 -20.27
CA ALA A 125 0.05 0.86 -18.99
C ALA A 125 1.29 0.33 -18.28
N SER A 126 2.23 -0.26 -19.01
CA SER A 126 3.53 -0.62 -18.44
C SER A 126 4.28 0.62 -17.95
N LEU A 127 4.30 1.69 -18.74
CA LEU A 127 4.96 2.95 -18.36
C LEU A 127 4.33 3.57 -17.11
N GLY A 128 3.01 3.71 -17.06
CA GLY A 128 2.37 4.28 -15.87
C GLY A 128 2.52 3.39 -14.63
N THR A 129 2.58 2.07 -14.78
CA THR A 129 2.87 1.16 -13.66
C THR A 129 4.32 1.31 -13.17
N LEU A 130 5.28 1.51 -14.07
CA LEU A 130 6.66 1.82 -13.70
C LEU A 130 6.77 3.16 -12.97
N VAL A 131 6.01 4.17 -13.39
CA VAL A 131 5.92 5.46 -12.69
C VAL A 131 5.33 5.27 -11.28
N LEU A 132 4.26 4.52 -11.15
CA LEU A 132 3.67 4.19 -9.84
C LEU A 132 4.63 3.42 -8.96
N LEU A 133 5.39 2.47 -9.52
CA LEU A 133 6.42 1.73 -8.80
C LEU A 133 7.54 2.65 -8.32
N GLY A 134 8.00 3.59 -9.15
CA GLY A 134 8.99 4.60 -8.77
C GLY A 134 8.47 5.54 -7.67
N ALA A 135 7.23 5.99 -7.78
CA ALA A 135 6.59 6.83 -6.76
C ALA A 135 6.42 6.07 -5.44
N TRP A 136 5.98 4.81 -5.49
CA TRP A 136 5.90 3.93 -4.32
C TRP A 136 7.28 3.70 -3.70
N TRP A 137 8.32 3.47 -4.51
CA TRP A 137 9.68 3.34 -4.03
C TRP A 137 10.14 4.61 -3.29
N MET A 138 9.84 5.79 -3.83
CA MET A 138 10.20 7.06 -3.18
C MET A 138 9.48 7.29 -1.85
N VAL A 139 8.19 6.94 -1.75
CA VAL A 139 7.35 7.23 -0.58
C VAL A 139 7.42 6.14 0.50
N VAL A 140 7.59 4.89 0.10
CA VAL A 140 7.47 3.70 0.97
C VAL A 140 8.73 2.88 0.93
N GLY A 141 9.25 2.55 -0.26
CA GLY A 141 10.41 1.67 -0.43
C GLY A 141 11.69 2.23 0.21
N SER A 142 11.95 3.52 0.04
CA SER A 142 13.10 4.23 0.64
C SER A 142 13.10 4.11 2.17
N ALA A 143 11.93 4.30 2.79
CA ALA A 143 11.75 4.20 4.24
C ALA A 143 11.84 2.77 4.77
N LEU A 144 11.41 1.76 3.98
CA LEU A 144 11.41 0.35 4.40
C LEU A 144 12.75 -0.36 4.18
N PHE A 145 13.42 -0.11 3.05
CA PHE A 145 14.57 -0.91 2.62
C PHE A 145 15.92 -0.21 2.80
N LEU A 146 15.94 1.11 2.97
CA LEU A 146 17.16 1.90 3.06
C LEU A 146 17.14 2.89 4.24
N PRO A 147 16.99 2.41 5.49
CA PRO A 147 16.94 3.30 6.66
C PRO A 147 18.23 4.12 6.86
N HIS A 148 19.35 3.70 6.26
CA HIS A 148 20.67 4.33 6.38
C HIS A 148 21.01 5.33 5.27
N LEU A 149 20.18 5.45 4.22
CA LEU A 149 20.34 6.41 3.11
C LEU A 149 19.26 7.50 3.12
N ALA A 150 18.29 7.41 4.05
CA ALA A 150 17.46 8.54 4.43
C ALA A 150 18.36 9.56 5.14
N LEU A 151 18.69 10.65 4.45
CA LEU A 151 19.62 11.69 4.88
C LEU A 151 19.31 12.27 6.27
N PRO A 152 20.34 12.79 6.98
CA PRO A 152 20.23 13.35 8.33
C PRO A 152 19.38 14.63 8.31
N GLY A 153 18.28 14.66 9.06
CA GLY A 153 17.43 15.86 9.11
C GLY A 153 16.03 15.71 9.69
N PHE A 154 15.68 14.56 10.27
CA PHE A 154 14.60 14.45 11.25
C PHE A 154 15.19 13.89 12.54
#